data_AF-A0A452QPT8-F1
#
_entry.id   AF-A0A452QPT8-F1
#
_cell.length_a   1.000
_cell.length_b   1.000
_cell.length_c   1.000
_cell.angle_alpha   90.00
_cell.angle_beta   90.00
_cell.angle_gamma   90.00
#
_symmetry.space_group_name_H-M   'P 1'
#
loop_
_entity.id
_entity.type
_entity.pdbx_description
1 polymer ?
#
loop_
_entity_poly.entity_id
_entity_poly.type
_entity_poly.pdbx_seq_one_letter_code
_entity_poly.pdbx_strand_id
1 'polypeptide(L)'
;MAIRKKSTKSPPVLSHEFILQNHADIVSCVAMVFLLGLMFEITAKASIIFVTLQYNVTLPATEEQATESASLYYYGIKDLATVFFYMLVAIIIHAIIQEYVLDKINRRMHFSKTKHSKFNESGQLSAFYLFSCIWGTFILISENYISDPTILWRAYPHNLMTFQMKFFYIAQLAYWFHAFPELYFQKTKKEDIPRQLVYIGLYLFHIAGAYLLNLNHLGLVLLVLHYFVEFLFHISRLFYFSDEKYQKGFSLWAVLFVLGRLLTLILSVLTVGFGLARAENQKLDFSAGNFNVLAVRIAVLASICITQAFMMWKFINFQLRRWREHSTFQAPAVKKKPTVTKGRSSRKGTENGVNGTVTSNGADSPRNRKEKSS
;
A
#
# COMPACT_ATOMS: atom_id res chain seq x y z
N MET A 1 -14.24 -6.17 -9.49
CA MET A 1 -15.14 -5.02 -9.69
C MET A 1 -16.28 -5.44 -10.61
N ALA A 2 -17.53 -5.39 -10.15
CA ALA A 2 -18.69 -5.75 -10.95
C ALA A 2 -18.85 -4.77 -12.12
N ILE A 3 -19.24 -5.28 -13.29
CA ILE A 3 -19.69 -4.46 -14.42
C ILE A 3 -20.73 -3.48 -13.86
N ARG A 4 -20.45 -2.17 -13.91
CA ARG A 4 -21.46 -1.11 -13.74
C ARG A 4 -22.47 -1.28 -14.88
N LYS A 5 -23.41 -2.21 -14.71
CA LYS A 5 -24.63 -2.25 -15.49
C LYS A 5 -25.40 -1.02 -15.01
N LYS A 6 -25.33 0.08 -15.75
CA LYS A 6 -26.23 1.22 -15.52
C LYS A 6 -27.64 0.68 -15.70
N SER A 7 -28.29 0.30 -14.60
CA SER A 7 -29.75 0.20 -14.57
C SER A 7 -30.26 1.58 -14.93
N THR A 8 -31.21 1.67 -15.86
CA THR A 8 -31.81 2.93 -16.33
C THR A 8 -32.64 3.63 -15.25
N LYS A 9 -32.84 3.01 -14.09
CA LYS A 9 -33.46 3.62 -12.92
C LYS A 9 -32.39 3.98 -11.89
N SER A 10 -32.36 5.24 -11.48
CA SER A 10 -31.56 5.68 -10.32
C SER A 10 -31.98 4.85 -9.10
N PRO A 11 -31.02 4.36 -8.31
CA PRO A 11 -31.34 3.62 -7.09
C PRO A 11 -32.09 4.56 -6.12
N PRO A 12 -32.98 4.03 -5.26
CA PRO A 12 -33.65 4.84 -4.25
C PRO A 12 -32.65 5.64 -3.41
N VAL A 13 -32.97 6.89 -3.11
CA VAL A 13 -32.11 7.79 -2.32
C VAL A 13 -31.80 7.14 -0.97
N LEU A 14 -30.54 7.20 -0.53
CA LEU A 14 -30.00 6.54 0.67
C LEU A 14 -30.00 5.00 0.66
N SER A 15 -30.39 4.34 -0.43
CA SER A 15 -30.18 2.90 -0.55
C SER A 15 -28.69 2.54 -0.54
N HIS A 16 -28.38 1.29 -0.19
CA HIS A 16 -27.01 0.76 -0.25
C HIS A 16 -26.37 0.96 -1.63
N GLU A 17 -27.14 0.80 -2.72
CA GLU A 17 -26.63 1.03 -4.07
C GLU A 17 -26.40 2.51 -4.39
N PHE A 18 -27.23 3.42 -3.86
CA PHE A 18 -27.06 4.86 -4.00
C PHE A 18 -25.76 5.33 -3.34
N ILE A 19 -25.48 4.89 -2.11
CA ILE A 19 -24.25 5.24 -1.38
C ILE A 19 -23.01 4.78 -2.15
N LEU A 20 -23.01 3.54 -2.65
CA LEU A 20 -21.88 3.00 -3.40
C LEU A 20 -21.64 3.72 -4.72
N GLN A 21 -22.71 4.13 -5.42
CA GLN A 21 -22.58 4.82 -6.70
C GLN A 21 -22.07 6.26 -6.54
N ASN A 22 -22.47 6.96 -5.48
CA ASN A 22 -22.20 8.38 -5.26
C ASN A 22 -21.24 8.64 -4.08
N HIS A 23 -20.47 7.64 -3.64
CA HIS A 23 -19.61 7.76 -2.46
C HIS A 23 -18.63 8.94 -2.56
N ALA A 24 -18.07 9.19 -3.74
CA ALA A 24 -17.16 10.31 -3.98
C ALA A 24 -17.86 11.66 -3.75
N ASP A 25 -19.07 11.84 -4.27
CA ASP A 25 -19.85 13.06 -4.10
C ASP A 25 -20.31 13.25 -2.64
N ILE A 26 -20.77 12.17 -1.99
CA ILE A 26 -21.16 12.21 -0.58
C ILE A 26 -19.97 12.61 0.30
N VAL A 27 -18.82 11.97 0.10
CA VAL A 27 -17.60 12.28 0.87
C VAL A 27 -17.09 13.69 0.56
N SER A 28 -17.21 14.14 -0.69
CA SER A 28 -16.92 15.53 -1.09
C SER A 28 -17.82 16.52 -0.35
N CYS A 29 -19.13 16.26 -0.25
CA CYS A 29 -20.04 17.09 0.55
C CYS A 29 -19.60 17.15 2.02
N VAL A 30 -19.19 16.02 2.63
CA VAL A 30 -18.68 15.99 4.01
C VAL A 30 -17.39 16.81 4.15
N ALA A 31 -16.44 16.64 3.23
CA ALA A 31 -15.21 17.44 3.22
C ALA A 31 -15.51 18.95 3.08
N MET A 32 -16.52 19.29 2.27
CA MET A 32 -16.93 20.67 2.03
C MET A 32 -17.52 21.35 3.27
N VAL A 33 -18.14 20.59 4.18
CA VAL A 33 -18.61 21.15 5.48
C VAL A 33 -17.43 21.73 6.27
N PHE A 34 -16.29 21.04 6.30
CA PHE A 34 -15.09 21.56 6.98
C PHE A 34 -14.54 22.80 6.29
N LEU A 35 -14.47 22.78 4.94
CA LEU A 35 -13.97 23.91 4.15
C LEU A 35 -14.86 25.15 4.26
N LEU A 36 -16.18 25.00 4.13
CA LEU A 36 -17.14 26.09 4.33
C LEU A 36 -17.15 26.58 5.77
N GLY A 37 -16.92 25.68 6.74
CA GLY A 37 -16.77 26.06 8.13
C GLY A 37 -15.58 27.00 8.39
N LEU A 38 -14.57 27.06 7.51
CA LEU A 38 -13.51 28.06 7.59
C LEU A 38 -13.97 29.49 7.24
N MET A 39 -15.12 29.65 6.58
CA MET A 39 -15.61 30.96 6.15
C MET A 39 -16.22 31.81 7.27
N PHE A 40 -16.65 31.20 8.38
CA PHE A 40 -17.24 31.90 9.52
C PHE A 40 -16.36 31.77 10.76
N GLU A 41 -16.17 32.86 11.50
CA GLU A 41 -15.21 32.93 12.61
C GLU A 41 -15.45 31.86 13.70
N ILE A 42 -16.71 31.61 14.06
CA ILE A 42 -17.09 30.64 15.09
C ILE A 42 -16.78 29.21 14.63
N THR A 43 -17.18 28.85 13.42
CA THR A 43 -16.96 27.51 12.86
C THR A 43 -15.51 27.28 12.46
N ALA A 44 -14.77 28.34 12.12
CA ALA A 44 -13.38 28.26 11.69
C ALA A 44 -12.48 27.67 12.79
N LYS A 45 -12.75 28.01 14.06
CA LYS A 45 -12.03 27.45 15.21
C LYS A 45 -12.15 25.93 15.31
N ALA A 46 -13.27 25.35 14.87
CA ALA A 46 -13.47 23.91 14.82
C ALA A 46 -12.89 23.31 13.52
N SER A 47 -13.20 23.91 12.36
CA SER A 47 -12.75 23.43 11.05
C SER A 47 -11.23 23.41 10.89
N ILE A 48 -10.52 24.38 11.46
CA ILE A 48 -9.06 24.48 11.30
C ILE A 48 -8.33 23.26 11.88
N ILE A 49 -8.89 22.62 12.90
CA ILE A 49 -8.33 21.41 13.53
C ILE A 49 -8.26 20.25 12.52
N PHE A 50 -9.21 20.20 11.59
CA PHE A 50 -9.30 19.18 10.56
C PHE A 50 -8.42 19.51 9.34
N VAL A 51 -8.36 20.78 8.94
CA VAL A 51 -7.75 21.15 7.65
C VAL A 51 -6.25 21.41 7.75
N THR A 52 -5.77 22.06 8.82
CA THR A 52 -4.36 22.47 8.92
C THR A 52 -3.54 21.49 9.76
N LEU A 53 -2.21 21.49 9.57
CA LEU A 53 -1.31 20.76 10.46
C LEU A 53 -1.33 21.38 11.85
N GLN A 54 -1.46 20.53 12.87
CA GLN A 54 -1.57 20.97 14.26
C GLN A 54 -0.18 21.10 14.92
N TYR A 55 -0.11 21.75 16.08
CA TYR A 55 1.12 21.84 16.89
C TYR A 55 2.31 22.55 16.20
N ASN A 56 2.03 23.61 15.43
CA ASN A 56 3.06 24.49 14.90
C ASN A 56 3.80 25.23 16.04
N VAL A 57 5.11 25.33 15.92
CA VAL A 57 5.99 26.15 16.75
C VAL A 57 6.93 26.93 15.85
N THR A 58 6.90 28.25 16.00
CA THR A 58 7.82 29.16 15.32
C THR A 58 9.05 29.38 16.20
N LEU A 59 10.20 28.89 15.77
CA LEU A 59 11.46 29.22 16.43
C LEU A 59 11.98 30.57 15.93
N PRO A 60 12.46 31.47 16.82
CA PRO A 60 13.10 32.70 16.41
C PRO A 60 14.37 32.37 15.62
N ALA A 61 14.65 33.14 14.57
CA ALA A 61 15.85 32.96 13.76
C ALA A 61 17.09 33.14 14.64
N THR A 62 17.90 32.09 14.77
CA THR A 62 19.22 32.19 15.41
C THR A 62 20.16 32.97 14.49
N GLU A 63 21.06 33.78 15.06
CA GLU A 63 21.91 34.77 14.36
C GLU A 63 22.75 34.23 13.17
N GLU A 64 22.89 32.91 13.03
CA GLU A 64 23.64 32.26 11.94
C GLU A 64 22.80 31.93 10.68
N GLN A 65 21.46 32.06 10.71
CA GLN A 65 20.58 31.83 9.55
C GLN A 65 19.57 32.97 9.40
N ALA A 66 20.02 34.07 8.79
CA ALA A 66 19.25 35.29 8.54
C ALA A 66 18.16 35.18 7.45
N THR A 67 17.54 34.00 7.27
CA THR A 67 16.44 33.83 6.31
C THR A 67 15.41 32.84 6.85
N GLU A 68 14.27 33.39 7.28
CA GLU A 68 13.00 32.73 7.64
C GLU A 68 12.93 32.06 9.03
N SER A 69 11.94 32.51 9.82
CA SER A 69 11.49 31.78 11.01
C SER A 69 11.06 30.37 10.62
N ALA A 70 11.81 29.35 11.02
CA ALA A 70 11.48 27.97 10.72
C ALA A 70 10.24 27.54 11.51
N SER A 71 9.14 27.29 10.80
CA SER A 71 7.92 26.69 11.36
C SER A 71 8.10 25.18 11.49
N LEU A 72 8.26 24.71 12.73
CA LEU A 72 8.40 23.29 13.06
C LEU A 72 7.13 22.77 13.74
N TYR A 73 6.99 21.45 13.80
CA TYR A 73 5.76 20.83 14.30
C TYR A 73 6.05 19.65 15.23
N TYR A 74 5.36 19.60 16.36
CA TYR A 74 5.25 18.39 17.18
C TYR A 74 4.18 17.44 16.63
N TYR A 75 4.19 16.18 17.05
CA TYR A 75 3.01 15.33 16.90
C TYR A 75 2.03 15.53 18.07
N GLY A 76 0.76 15.19 17.88
CA GLY A 76 -0.16 15.06 19.00
C GLY A 76 -1.56 14.59 18.61
N ILE A 77 -2.44 14.44 19.60
CA ILE A 77 -3.75 13.80 19.41
C ILE A 77 -4.66 14.53 18.39
N LYS A 78 -4.53 15.85 18.25
CA LYS A 78 -5.31 16.63 17.27
C LYS A 78 -5.00 16.24 15.83
N ASP A 79 -3.83 15.64 15.59
CA ASP A 79 -3.47 15.13 14.27
C ASP A 79 -4.42 14.03 13.79
N LEU A 80 -5.16 13.34 14.68
CA LEU A 80 -6.19 12.39 14.28
C LEU A 80 -7.33 13.05 13.50
N ALA A 81 -7.72 14.27 13.85
CA ALA A 81 -8.72 15.03 13.12
C ALA A 81 -8.19 15.43 11.72
N THR A 82 -6.91 15.80 11.65
CA THR A 82 -6.24 16.10 10.38
C THR A 82 -6.13 14.85 9.49
N VAL A 83 -5.72 13.71 10.05
CA VAL A 83 -5.71 12.42 9.35
C VAL A 83 -7.10 12.05 8.84
N PHE A 84 -8.15 12.27 9.64
CA PHE A 84 -9.53 12.02 9.21
C PHE A 84 -9.92 12.90 8.01
N PHE A 85 -9.61 14.19 8.04
CA PHE A 85 -9.90 15.09 6.91
C PHE A 85 -9.17 14.65 5.63
N TYR A 86 -7.86 14.39 5.73
CA TYR A 86 -7.09 13.93 4.58
C TYR A 86 -7.48 12.52 4.12
N MET A 87 -8.08 11.69 4.99
CA MET A 87 -8.68 10.41 4.58
C MET A 87 -9.88 10.66 3.65
N LEU A 88 -10.73 11.66 3.94
CA LEU A 88 -11.82 12.05 3.03
C LEU A 88 -11.26 12.52 1.67
N VAL A 89 -10.21 13.34 1.70
CA VAL A 89 -9.50 13.77 0.48
C VAL A 89 -8.94 12.57 -0.28
N ALA A 90 -8.35 11.58 0.40
CA ALA A 90 -7.84 10.37 -0.22
C ALA A 90 -8.94 9.54 -0.90
N ILE A 91 -10.14 9.44 -0.31
CA ILE A 91 -11.30 8.79 -0.95
C ILE A 91 -11.70 9.51 -2.24
N ILE A 92 -11.75 10.85 -2.22
CA ILE A 92 -12.09 11.66 -3.40
C ILE A 92 -11.05 11.47 -4.50
N ILE A 93 -9.75 11.55 -4.16
CA ILE A 93 -8.65 11.33 -5.11
C ILE A 93 -8.70 9.91 -5.68
N HIS A 94 -8.95 8.89 -4.85
CA HIS A 94 -9.10 7.51 -5.30
C HIS A 94 -10.19 7.40 -6.37
N ALA A 95 -11.36 7.97 -6.11
CA ALA A 95 -12.49 7.96 -7.05
C ALA A 95 -12.16 8.69 -8.36
N ILE A 96 -11.48 9.84 -8.30
CA ILE A 96 -11.04 10.59 -9.48
C ILE A 96 -10.08 9.76 -10.34
N ILE A 97 -9.04 9.18 -9.72
CA ILE A 97 -8.08 8.31 -10.43
C ILE A 97 -8.83 7.10 -11.05
N GLN A 98 -9.78 6.53 -10.30
CA GLN A 98 -10.56 5.39 -10.76
C GLN A 98 -11.37 5.73 -12.02
N GLU A 99 -12.14 6.81 -11.99
CA GLU A 99 -13.08 7.18 -13.04
C GLU A 99 -12.39 7.75 -14.28
N TYR A 100 -11.46 8.69 -14.09
CA TYR A 100 -10.86 9.46 -15.18
C TYR A 100 -9.66 8.76 -15.81
N VAL A 101 -8.92 7.95 -15.05
CA VAL A 101 -7.71 7.27 -15.54
C VAL A 101 -7.96 5.78 -15.77
N LEU A 102 -8.22 5.02 -14.69
CA LEU A 102 -8.20 3.56 -14.74
C LEU A 102 -9.36 2.99 -15.55
N ASP A 103 -10.59 3.47 -15.33
CA ASP A 103 -11.76 3.04 -16.07
C ASP A 103 -11.68 3.46 -17.55
N LYS A 104 -10.98 4.55 -17.88
CA LYS A 104 -10.75 4.94 -19.28
C LYS A 104 -9.81 3.96 -19.98
N ILE A 105 -8.73 3.55 -19.31
CA ILE A 105 -7.78 2.56 -19.86
C ILE A 105 -8.45 1.19 -19.99
N ASN A 106 -9.18 0.74 -18.97
CA ASN A 106 -9.87 -0.55 -19.00
C ASN A 106 -10.89 -0.66 -20.14
N ARG A 107 -11.63 0.43 -20.41
CA ARG A 107 -12.59 0.47 -21.52
C ARG A 107 -11.92 0.31 -22.88
N ARG A 108 -10.68 0.76 -23.04
CA ARG A 108 -9.88 0.59 -24.27
C ARG A 108 -9.30 -0.82 -24.41
N MET A 109 -8.89 -1.43 -23.30
CA MET A 109 -8.16 -2.71 -23.30
C MET A 109 -9.06 -3.96 -23.21
N HIS A 110 -10.36 -3.79 -23.00
CA HIS A 110 -11.36 -4.88 -22.97
C HIS A 110 -10.99 -6.07 -22.06
N PHE A 111 -10.49 -5.79 -20.85
CA PHE A 111 -10.07 -6.83 -19.91
C PHE A 111 -11.23 -7.68 -19.39
N SER A 112 -10.93 -8.95 -19.06
CA SER A 112 -11.86 -9.82 -18.33
C SER A 112 -12.16 -9.26 -16.94
N LYS A 113 -13.31 -9.65 -16.33
CA LYS A 113 -13.72 -9.16 -15.00
C LYS A 113 -12.64 -9.32 -13.92
N THR A 114 -11.94 -10.44 -13.92
CA THR A 114 -10.88 -10.74 -12.95
C THR A 114 -9.63 -9.88 -13.20
N LYS A 115 -9.22 -9.75 -14.46
CA LYS A 115 -8.06 -8.93 -14.86
C LYS A 115 -8.33 -7.45 -14.59
N HIS A 116 -9.54 -6.97 -14.87
CA HIS A 116 -9.99 -5.61 -14.59
C HIS A 116 -9.87 -5.26 -13.09
N SER A 117 -10.31 -6.13 -12.19
CA SER A 117 -10.22 -5.88 -10.75
C SER A 117 -8.77 -5.75 -10.28
N LYS A 118 -7.90 -6.67 -10.73
CA LYS A 118 -6.47 -6.69 -10.39
C LYS A 118 -5.72 -5.51 -11.01
N PHE A 119 -6.13 -5.07 -12.21
CA PHE A 119 -5.59 -3.89 -12.89
C PHE A 119 -5.93 -2.62 -12.11
N ASN A 120 -7.18 -2.46 -11.67
CA ASN A 120 -7.58 -1.29 -10.88
C ASN A 120 -6.83 -1.17 -9.56
N GLU A 121 -6.77 -2.26 -8.80
CA GLU A 121 -5.99 -2.31 -7.56
C GLU A 121 -4.52 -1.92 -7.80
N SER A 122 -3.90 -2.49 -8.84
CA SER A 122 -2.50 -2.17 -9.16
C SER A 122 -2.33 -0.75 -9.70
N GLY A 123 -3.33 -0.21 -10.40
CA GLY A 123 -3.35 1.16 -10.90
C GLY A 123 -3.35 2.18 -9.77
N GLN A 124 -4.27 2.00 -8.81
CA GLN A 124 -4.38 2.85 -7.63
C GLN A 124 -3.10 2.81 -6.78
N LEU A 125 -2.61 1.60 -6.49
CA LEU A 125 -1.38 1.43 -5.70
C LEU A 125 -0.14 1.96 -6.43
N SER A 126 -0.03 1.79 -7.75
CA SER A 126 1.09 2.37 -8.51
C SER A 126 1.10 3.90 -8.44
N ALA A 127 -0.08 4.53 -8.61
CA ALA A 127 -0.19 5.98 -8.54
C ALA A 127 0.21 6.51 -7.16
N PHE A 128 -0.30 5.88 -6.09
CA PHE A 128 0.04 6.22 -4.72
C PHE A 128 1.54 6.04 -4.43
N TYR A 129 2.09 4.85 -4.72
CA TYR A 129 3.50 4.58 -4.43
C TYR A 129 4.44 5.48 -5.20
N LEU A 130 4.14 5.80 -6.48
CA LEU A 130 4.95 6.72 -7.26
C LEU A 130 4.97 8.11 -6.61
N PHE A 131 3.80 8.65 -6.29
CA PHE A 131 3.67 9.97 -5.67
C PHE A 131 4.39 10.01 -4.31
N SER A 132 4.13 9.03 -3.43
CA SER A 132 4.76 8.96 -2.11
C SER A 132 6.27 8.73 -2.19
N CYS A 133 6.77 7.98 -3.16
CA CYS A 133 8.22 7.83 -3.36
C CYS A 133 8.88 9.13 -3.78
N ILE A 134 8.31 9.85 -4.74
CA ILE A 134 8.85 11.13 -5.21
C ILE A 134 8.85 12.14 -4.07
N TRP A 135 7.73 12.28 -3.35
CA TRP A 135 7.63 13.20 -2.23
C TRP A 135 8.57 12.82 -1.09
N GLY A 136 8.61 11.56 -0.69
CA GLY A 136 9.52 11.12 0.37
C GLY A 136 10.99 11.29 -0.01
N THR A 137 11.36 11.03 -1.27
CA THR A 137 12.72 11.27 -1.78
C THR A 137 13.06 12.76 -1.77
N PHE A 138 12.10 13.63 -2.13
CA PHE A 138 12.29 15.08 -2.03
C PHE A 138 12.59 15.51 -0.58
N ILE A 139 11.88 14.96 0.40
CA ILE A 139 12.15 15.23 1.82
C ILE A 139 13.56 14.77 2.22
N LEU A 140 13.94 13.54 1.83
CA LEU A 140 15.28 12.99 2.12
C LEU A 140 16.43 13.84 1.56
N ILE A 141 16.25 14.40 0.35
CA ILE A 141 17.21 15.31 -0.27
C ILE A 141 17.22 16.65 0.48
N SER A 142 16.04 17.20 0.79
CA SER A 142 15.93 18.50 1.46
C SER A 142 16.54 18.52 2.86
N GLU A 143 16.50 17.39 3.57
CA GLU A 143 17.06 17.25 4.92
C GLU A 143 18.48 16.63 4.92
N ASN A 144 19.15 16.53 3.76
CA ASN A 144 20.55 16.06 3.60
C ASN A 144 20.87 14.63 4.08
N TYR A 145 19.92 13.69 4.03
CA TYR A 145 20.10 12.33 4.57
C TYR A 145 21.13 11.50 3.79
N ILE A 146 21.30 11.79 2.50
CA ILE A 146 22.24 11.07 1.64
C ILE A 146 23.69 11.36 2.06
N SER A 147 23.95 12.57 2.56
CA SER A 147 25.29 13.03 2.92
C SER A 147 25.70 12.64 4.35
N ASP A 148 24.74 12.55 5.29
CA ASP A 148 25.01 12.10 6.66
C ASP A 148 23.97 11.06 7.15
N PRO A 149 24.24 9.75 6.96
CA PRO A 149 23.37 8.68 7.45
C PRO A 149 23.24 8.64 8.97
N THR A 150 24.13 9.28 9.73
CA THR A 150 24.08 9.26 11.20
C THR A 150 22.94 10.10 11.76
N ILE A 151 22.36 11.00 10.95
CA ILE A 151 21.15 11.78 11.25
C ILE A 151 19.99 10.85 11.72
N LEU A 152 19.94 9.61 11.23
CA LEU A 152 18.91 8.65 11.61
C LEU A 152 18.82 8.38 13.13
N TRP A 153 19.92 8.53 13.87
CA TRP A 153 19.94 8.28 15.33
C TRP A 153 20.66 9.36 16.16
N ARG A 154 21.54 10.18 15.57
CA ARG A 154 22.42 11.10 16.31
C ARG A 154 21.67 12.17 17.11
N ALA A 155 20.55 12.67 16.59
CA ALA A 155 19.74 13.71 17.24
C ALA A 155 18.42 13.16 17.82
N TYR A 156 18.31 11.84 18.01
CA TYR A 156 17.12 11.26 18.62
C TYR A 156 16.99 11.69 20.09
N PRO A 157 15.80 12.14 20.55
CA PRO A 157 14.51 12.12 19.84
C PRO A 157 14.27 13.33 18.92
N HIS A 158 13.81 13.05 17.70
CA HIS A 158 13.45 14.07 16.71
C HIS A 158 12.01 14.58 16.94
N ASN A 159 11.80 15.32 18.02
CA ASN A 159 10.48 15.77 18.44
C ASN A 159 9.84 16.80 17.50
N LEU A 160 10.68 17.53 16.77
CA LEU A 160 10.26 18.57 15.84
C LEU A 160 10.40 18.05 14.40
N MET A 161 9.35 18.26 13.61
CA MET A 161 9.30 17.92 12.19
C MET A 161 9.14 19.18 11.35
N THR A 162 9.75 19.16 10.17
CA THR A 162 9.43 20.12 9.11
C THR A 162 7.97 19.95 8.66
N PHE A 163 7.38 20.99 8.08
CA PHE A 163 6.04 20.90 7.49
C PHE A 163 5.92 19.70 6.53
N GLN A 164 6.92 19.52 5.66
CA GLN A 164 6.94 18.45 4.66
C GLN A 164 6.95 17.06 5.31
N MET A 165 7.82 16.84 6.29
CA MET A 165 7.90 15.58 7.02
C MET A 165 6.59 15.28 7.75
N LYS A 166 6.05 16.25 8.50
CA LYS A 166 4.79 16.06 9.22
C LYS A 166 3.64 15.76 8.26
N PHE A 167 3.50 16.57 7.21
CA PHE A 167 2.41 16.38 6.26
C PHE A 167 2.52 15.04 5.53
N PHE A 168 3.72 14.59 5.20
CA PHE A 168 3.96 13.28 4.61
C PHE A 168 3.38 12.15 5.48
N TYR A 169 3.68 12.13 6.78
CA TYR A 169 3.14 11.12 7.70
C TYR A 169 1.62 11.17 7.84
N ILE A 170 1.04 12.37 7.97
CA ILE A 170 -0.42 12.56 8.02
C ILE A 170 -1.07 12.03 6.74
N ALA A 171 -0.51 12.35 5.57
CA ALA A 171 -1.00 11.87 4.29
C ALA A 171 -0.87 10.35 4.14
N GLN A 172 0.23 9.74 4.61
CA GLN A 172 0.40 8.29 4.56
C GLN A 172 -0.64 7.57 5.45
N LEU A 173 -0.83 8.05 6.69
CA LEU A 173 -1.85 7.51 7.59
C LEU A 173 -3.24 7.67 6.99
N ALA A 174 -3.58 8.86 6.49
CA ALA A 174 -4.85 9.15 5.84
C ALA A 174 -5.12 8.21 4.66
N TYR A 175 -4.12 7.96 3.81
CA TYR A 175 -4.24 7.02 2.71
C TYR A 175 -4.51 5.59 3.22
N TRP A 176 -3.75 5.09 4.19
CA TRP A 176 -3.99 3.72 4.67
C TRP A 176 -5.31 3.58 5.44
N PHE A 177 -5.79 4.63 6.10
CA PHE A 177 -7.14 4.66 6.66
C PHE A 177 -8.23 4.70 5.58
N HIS A 178 -8.02 5.38 4.45
CA HIS A 178 -8.97 5.40 3.32
C HIS A 178 -9.25 3.99 2.78
N ALA A 179 -8.27 3.09 2.90
CA ALA A 179 -8.39 1.74 2.40
C ALA A 179 -9.51 0.95 3.09
N PHE A 180 -9.87 1.26 4.35
CA PHE A 180 -10.95 0.57 5.06
C PHE A 180 -12.35 0.80 4.43
N PRO A 181 -12.85 2.04 4.29
CA PRO A 181 -14.10 2.29 3.60
C PRO A 181 -14.03 1.88 2.12
N GLU A 182 -12.85 1.93 1.50
CA GLU A 182 -12.67 1.47 0.11
C GLU A 182 -12.95 -0.02 -0.05
N LEU A 183 -12.63 -0.86 0.96
CA LEU A 183 -13.00 -2.29 0.90
C LEU A 183 -14.51 -2.50 0.75
N TYR A 184 -15.29 -1.61 1.39
CA TYR A 184 -16.74 -1.60 1.28
C TYR A 184 -17.19 -1.02 -0.07
N PHE A 185 -16.62 0.11 -0.51
CA PHE A 185 -16.96 0.74 -1.80
C PHE A 185 -16.66 -0.16 -3.00
N GLN A 186 -15.58 -0.95 -2.95
CA GLN A 186 -15.21 -1.89 -4.01
C GLN A 186 -15.97 -3.21 -3.98
N LYS A 187 -16.80 -3.45 -2.95
CA LYS A 187 -17.45 -4.74 -2.68
C LYS A 187 -16.42 -5.88 -2.65
N THR A 188 -15.35 -5.70 -1.88
CA THR A 188 -14.36 -6.77 -1.68
C THR A 188 -15.06 -8.04 -1.18
N LYS A 189 -14.66 -9.18 -1.74
CA LYS A 189 -15.22 -10.46 -1.32
C LYS A 189 -14.90 -10.74 0.14
N LYS A 190 -15.85 -11.31 0.88
CA LYS A 190 -15.67 -11.64 2.31
C LYS A 190 -14.43 -12.50 2.60
N GLU A 191 -14.07 -13.40 1.68
CA GLU A 191 -12.87 -14.24 1.77
C GLU A 191 -11.55 -13.46 1.71
N ASP A 192 -11.53 -12.32 1.03
CA ASP A 192 -10.33 -11.49 0.82
C ASP A 192 -10.17 -10.41 1.91
N ILE A 193 -11.25 -10.05 2.63
CA ILE A 193 -11.24 -9.00 3.66
C ILE A 193 -10.17 -9.23 4.74
N PRO A 194 -10.08 -10.40 5.40
CA PRO A 194 -9.10 -10.59 6.48
C PRO A 194 -7.66 -10.34 6.02
N ARG A 195 -7.33 -10.79 4.80
CA ARG A 195 -6.01 -10.58 4.22
C ARG A 195 -5.73 -9.10 3.95
N GLN A 196 -6.72 -8.35 3.47
CA GLN A 196 -6.58 -6.92 3.22
C GLN A 196 -6.48 -6.13 4.53
N LEU A 197 -7.23 -6.51 5.57
CA LEU A 197 -7.13 -5.88 6.90
C LEU A 197 -5.74 -6.06 7.51
N VAL A 198 -5.15 -7.25 7.41
CA VAL A 198 -3.75 -7.47 7.86
C VAL A 198 -2.79 -6.59 7.08
N TYR A 199 -2.96 -6.48 5.76
CA TYR A 199 -2.11 -5.65 4.91
C TYR A 199 -2.21 -4.15 5.28
N ILE A 200 -3.42 -3.61 5.40
CA ILE A 200 -3.67 -2.21 5.82
C ILE A 200 -3.13 -1.97 7.23
N GLY A 201 -3.40 -2.90 8.15
CA GLY A 201 -2.95 -2.82 9.54
C GLY A 201 -1.44 -2.79 9.67
N LEU A 202 -0.69 -3.53 8.84
CA LEU A 202 0.78 -3.49 8.84
C LEU A 202 1.32 -2.11 8.45
N TYR A 203 0.73 -1.43 7.46
CA TYR A 203 1.15 -0.06 7.13
C TYR A 203 0.85 0.91 8.27
N LEU A 204 -0.39 0.90 8.77
CA LEU A 204 -0.78 1.79 9.86
C LEU A 204 0.08 1.57 11.10
N PHE A 205 0.37 0.31 11.45
CA PHE A 205 1.24 -0.02 12.58
C PHE A 205 2.65 0.54 12.42
N HIS A 206 3.32 0.35 11.27
CA HIS A 206 4.69 0.83 11.08
C HIS A 206 4.76 2.35 10.91
N ILE A 207 3.81 2.97 10.19
CA ILE A 207 3.77 4.42 10.00
C ILE A 207 3.47 5.11 11.34
N ALA A 208 2.45 4.66 12.08
CA ALA A 208 2.12 5.20 13.39
C ALA A 208 3.23 4.93 14.41
N GLY A 209 3.85 3.75 14.39
CA GLY A 209 4.98 3.42 15.26
C GLY A 209 6.16 4.35 15.03
N ALA A 210 6.52 4.63 13.78
CA ALA A 210 7.57 5.58 13.45
C ALA A 210 7.23 7.00 13.91
N TYR A 211 5.98 7.42 13.70
CA TYR A 211 5.47 8.75 14.04
C TYR A 211 5.43 8.99 15.57
N LEU A 212 4.84 8.06 16.32
CA LEU A 212 4.62 8.19 17.77
C LEU A 212 5.90 8.00 18.59
N LEU A 213 6.84 7.19 18.10
CA LEU A 213 8.11 6.93 18.78
C LEU A 213 9.21 7.95 18.40
N ASN A 214 8.89 9.00 17.66
CA ASN A 214 9.85 9.99 17.13
C ASN A 214 10.97 9.37 16.27
N LEU A 215 10.68 8.25 15.59
CA LEU A 215 11.57 7.58 14.64
C LEU A 215 11.29 8.06 13.20
N ASN A 216 10.85 9.33 13.05
CA ASN A 216 10.36 9.91 11.80
C ASN A 216 11.36 9.77 10.64
N HIS A 217 12.66 9.95 10.94
CA HIS A 217 13.74 9.91 9.96
C HIS A 217 13.95 8.48 9.43
N LEU A 218 14.07 7.50 10.35
CA LEU A 218 14.16 6.08 10.01
C LEU A 218 12.91 5.62 9.25
N GLY A 219 11.72 5.95 9.76
CA GLY A 219 10.45 5.58 9.15
C GLY A 219 10.32 6.11 7.71
N LEU A 220 10.76 7.35 7.44
CA LEU A 220 10.72 7.94 6.11
C LEU A 220 11.60 7.15 5.13
N VAL A 221 12.86 6.88 5.50
CA VAL A 221 13.78 6.10 4.66
C VAL A 221 13.23 4.71 4.38
N LEU A 222 12.72 4.03 5.40
CA LEU A 222 12.16 2.69 5.25
C LEU A 222 10.89 2.68 4.39
N LEU A 223 10.03 3.70 4.52
CA LEU A 223 8.83 3.85 3.71
C LEU A 223 9.17 4.12 2.24
N VAL A 224 10.11 5.03 1.95
CA VAL A 224 10.53 5.33 0.56
C VAL A 224 11.11 4.08 -0.10
N LEU A 225 12.00 3.37 0.58
CA LEU A 225 12.57 2.12 0.08
C LEU A 225 11.49 1.06 -0.19
N HIS A 226 10.55 0.91 0.75
CA HIS A 226 9.47 -0.05 0.62
C HIS A 226 8.52 0.30 -0.53
N TYR A 227 8.04 1.55 -0.58
CA TYR A 227 7.15 2.03 -1.64
C TYR A 227 7.78 1.95 -3.02
N PHE A 228 9.09 2.17 -3.15
CA PHE A 228 9.76 2.06 -4.44
C PHE A 228 9.71 0.63 -4.97
N VAL A 229 9.98 -0.36 -4.10
CA VAL A 229 9.88 -1.78 -4.46
C VAL A 229 8.45 -2.17 -4.82
N GLU A 230 7.45 -1.72 -4.05
CA GLU A 230 6.04 -2.03 -4.33
C GLU A 230 5.54 -1.33 -5.61
N PHE A 231 5.98 -0.10 -5.88
CA PHE A 231 5.72 0.60 -7.13
C PHE A 231 6.19 -0.23 -8.33
N LEU A 232 7.42 -0.75 -8.28
CA LEU A 232 7.97 -1.58 -9.35
C LEU A 232 7.17 -2.86 -9.58
N PHE A 233 6.64 -3.47 -8.52
CA PHE A 233 5.73 -4.61 -8.63
C PHE A 233 4.46 -4.24 -9.39
N HIS A 234 3.77 -3.20 -8.93
CA HIS A 234 2.46 -2.84 -9.47
C HIS A 234 2.57 -2.28 -10.89
N ILE A 235 3.60 -1.49 -11.21
CA ILE A 235 3.80 -1.00 -12.58
C ILE A 235 4.19 -2.14 -13.54
N SER A 236 5.02 -3.09 -13.10
CA SER A 236 5.32 -4.30 -13.88
C SER A 236 4.06 -5.11 -14.15
N ARG A 237 3.16 -5.21 -13.17
CA ARG A 237 1.89 -5.89 -13.30
C ARG A 237 0.93 -5.18 -14.25
N LEU A 238 0.90 -3.85 -14.26
CA LEU A 238 0.13 -3.06 -15.21
C LEU A 238 0.63 -3.29 -16.65
N PHE A 239 1.95 -3.23 -16.88
CA PHE A 239 2.52 -3.50 -18.21
C PHE A 239 2.26 -4.94 -18.67
N TYR A 240 2.41 -5.91 -17.77
CA TYR A 240 2.08 -7.31 -18.06
C TYR A 240 0.61 -7.51 -18.43
N PHE A 241 -0.31 -6.78 -17.78
CA PHE A 241 -1.71 -6.83 -18.16
C PHE A 241 -1.98 -6.17 -19.52
N SER A 242 -1.19 -5.18 -19.94
CA SER A 242 -1.30 -4.60 -21.27
C SER A 242 -0.76 -5.54 -22.35
N ASP A 243 0.45 -6.09 -22.15
CA ASP A 243 1.05 -7.09 -23.04
C ASP A 243 1.88 -8.07 -22.20
N GLU A 244 1.62 -9.36 -22.40
CA GLU A 244 2.28 -10.43 -21.67
C GLU A 244 3.79 -10.50 -21.96
N LYS A 245 4.30 -9.86 -23.01
CA LYS A 245 5.74 -9.77 -23.32
C LYS A 245 6.55 -9.06 -22.24
N TYR A 246 5.92 -8.22 -21.41
CA TYR A 246 6.61 -7.45 -20.37
C TYR A 246 6.92 -8.24 -19.07
N GLN A 247 7.01 -9.56 -19.12
CA GLN A 247 7.29 -10.39 -17.92
C GLN A 247 8.63 -10.07 -17.24
N LYS A 248 9.61 -9.52 -17.98
CA LYS A 248 10.94 -9.18 -17.46
C LYS A 248 10.88 -8.17 -16.30
N GLY A 249 9.84 -7.33 -16.23
CA GLY A 249 9.64 -6.39 -15.11
C GLY A 249 9.56 -7.11 -13.76
N PHE A 250 8.93 -8.28 -13.70
CA PHE A 250 8.87 -9.08 -12.47
C PHE A 250 10.22 -9.64 -12.04
N SER A 251 11.14 -9.90 -12.97
CA SER A 251 12.49 -10.35 -12.62
C SER A 251 13.30 -9.21 -11.98
N LEU A 252 13.22 -8.00 -12.55
CA LEU A 252 13.84 -6.82 -11.97
C LEU A 252 13.26 -6.52 -10.58
N TRP A 253 11.94 -6.54 -10.46
CA TRP A 253 11.27 -6.40 -9.17
C TRP A 253 11.73 -7.45 -8.16
N ALA A 254 11.84 -8.72 -8.54
CA ALA A 254 12.24 -9.79 -7.62
C ALA A 254 13.64 -9.56 -7.02
N VAL A 255 14.60 -9.10 -7.83
CA VAL A 255 15.94 -8.73 -7.34
C VAL A 255 15.86 -7.54 -6.39
N LEU A 256 15.19 -6.47 -6.80
CA LEU A 256 15.06 -5.25 -6.00
C LEU A 256 14.24 -5.46 -4.72
N PHE A 257 13.31 -6.41 -4.73
CA PHE A 257 12.56 -6.82 -3.56
C PHE A 257 13.50 -7.37 -2.49
N VAL A 258 14.32 -8.37 -2.83
CA VAL A 258 15.28 -8.96 -1.88
C VAL A 258 16.27 -7.92 -1.37
N LEU A 259 16.82 -7.08 -2.26
CA LEU A 259 17.72 -5.99 -1.88
C LEU A 259 17.05 -4.99 -0.95
N GLY A 260 15.80 -4.61 -1.24
CA GLY A 260 15.02 -3.70 -0.41
C GLY A 260 14.75 -4.27 0.99
N ARG A 261 14.44 -5.56 1.12
CA ARG A 261 14.27 -6.19 2.45
C ARG A 261 15.59 -6.23 3.23
N LEU A 262 16.69 -6.57 2.57
CA LEU A 262 18.03 -6.58 3.18
C LEU A 262 18.41 -5.18 3.68
N LEU A 263 18.24 -4.16 2.85
CA LEU A 263 18.55 -2.78 3.21
C LEU A 263 17.64 -2.27 4.34
N THR A 264 16.35 -2.63 4.36
CA THR A 264 15.46 -2.34 5.49
C THR A 264 16.01 -2.92 6.80
N LEU A 265 16.44 -4.19 6.80
CA LEU A 265 17.00 -4.82 8.00
C LEU A 265 18.31 -4.17 8.44
N ILE A 266 19.23 -3.93 7.50
CA ILE A 266 20.52 -3.28 7.77
C ILE A 266 20.30 -1.91 8.42
N LEU A 267 19.50 -1.04 7.80
CA LEU A 267 19.24 0.30 8.31
C LEU A 267 18.56 0.29 9.69
N SER A 268 17.63 -0.65 9.91
CA SER A 268 16.94 -0.79 11.19
C SER A 268 17.89 -1.24 12.29
N VAL A 269 18.73 -2.23 12.04
CA VAL A 269 19.72 -2.74 13.00
C VAL A 269 20.80 -1.69 13.27
N LEU A 270 21.31 -1.02 12.25
CA LEU A 270 22.30 0.06 12.42
C LEU A 270 21.72 1.21 13.25
N THR A 271 20.51 1.67 12.94
CA THR A 271 19.89 2.81 13.62
C THR A 271 19.48 2.46 15.05
N VAL A 272 18.66 1.41 15.22
CA VAL A 272 18.06 1.08 16.52
C VAL A 272 18.96 0.18 17.35
N GLY A 273 19.58 -0.83 16.73
CA GLY A 273 20.40 -1.83 17.42
C GLY A 273 21.79 -1.33 17.81
N PHE A 274 22.38 -0.43 17.03
CA PHE A 274 23.71 0.13 17.31
C PHE A 274 23.68 1.62 17.65
N GLY A 275 23.05 2.45 16.82
CA GLY A 275 23.02 3.90 17.00
C GLY A 275 22.37 4.32 18.32
N LEU A 276 21.08 4.03 18.46
CA LEU A 276 20.32 4.35 19.67
C LEU A 276 20.80 3.58 20.91
N ALA A 277 21.28 2.35 20.73
CA ALA A 277 21.80 1.53 21.84
C ALA A 277 23.15 2.03 22.40
N ARG A 278 23.88 2.87 21.66
CA ARG A 278 25.13 3.50 22.10
C ARG A 278 24.97 4.96 22.50
N ALA A 279 23.78 5.53 22.31
CA ALA A 279 23.49 6.88 22.75
C ALA A 279 23.47 6.95 24.29
N GLU A 280 23.82 8.10 24.84
CA GLU A 280 23.86 8.32 26.30
C GLU A 280 22.45 8.43 26.91
N ASN A 281 21.46 8.83 26.09
CA ASN A 281 20.10 9.14 26.53
C ASN A 281 19.17 7.91 26.59
N GLN A 282 19.63 6.78 27.16
CA GLN A 282 18.86 5.54 27.25
C GLN A 282 17.83 5.53 28.39
N LYS A 283 16.90 6.48 28.35
CA LYS A 283 15.84 6.63 29.36
C LYS A 283 14.48 6.77 28.68
N LEU A 284 13.42 6.40 29.42
CA LEU A 284 12.05 6.67 29.01
C LEU A 284 11.63 8.03 29.58
N ASP A 285 11.30 8.96 28.70
CA ASP A 285 10.87 10.31 29.05
C ASP A 285 9.77 10.77 28.09
N PHE A 286 8.52 10.67 28.54
CA PHE A 286 7.35 11.06 27.74
C PHE A 286 7.32 12.57 27.47
N SER A 287 7.83 13.39 28.40
CA SER A 287 7.83 14.85 28.24
C SER A 287 8.83 15.30 27.18
N ALA A 288 9.99 14.65 27.14
CA ALA A 288 11.01 14.88 26.13
C ALA A 288 10.82 14.05 24.86
N GLY A 289 9.74 13.26 24.75
CA GLY A 289 9.50 12.37 23.59
C GLY A 289 10.57 11.30 23.39
N ASN A 290 11.32 10.95 24.43
CA ASN A 290 12.40 9.97 24.37
C ASN A 290 11.89 8.58 24.76
N PHE A 291 11.89 7.66 23.80
CA PHE A 291 11.49 6.27 24.00
C PHE A 291 12.68 5.30 23.91
N ASN A 292 13.92 5.78 24.04
CA ASN A 292 15.14 4.99 23.86
C ASN A 292 15.45 4.06 25.04
N VAL A 293 14.56 3.12 25.33
CA VAL A 293 14.79 2.04 26.30
C VAL A 293 14.93 0.70 25.58
N LEU A 294 15.64 -0.24 26.21
CA LEU A 294 15.92 -1.56 25.63
C LEU A 294 14.64 -2.27 25.15
N ALA A 295 13.56 -2.21 25.95
CA ALA A 295 12.28 -2.84 25.59
C ALA A 295 11.70 -2.28 24.28
N VAL A 296 11.71 -0.95 24.10
CA VAL A 296 11.21 -0.30 22.87
C VAL A 296 12.11 -0.65 21.69
N ARG A 297 13.44 -0.63 21.87
CA ARG A 297 14.38 -1.01 20.79
C ARG A 297 14.17 -2.45 20.32
N ILE A 298 14.04 -3.39 21.26
CA ILE A 298 13.75 -4.80 20.94
C ILE A 298 12.39 -4.91 20.26
N ALA A 299 11.35 -4.22 20.75
CA ALA A 299 10.02 -4.27 20.14
C ALA A 299 10.02 -3.75 18.69
N VAL A 300 10.69 -2.63 18.42
CA VAL A 300 10.83 -2.05 17.07
C VAL A 300 11.60 -2.99 16.15
N LEU A 301 12.74 -3.53 16.59
CA LEU A 301 13.51 -4.48 15.79
C LEU A 301 12.75 -5.77 15.53
N ALA A 302 12.09 -6.32 16.55
CA ALA A 302 11.28 -7.52 16.43
C ALA A 302 10.12 -7.33 15.46
N SER A 303 9.40 -6.20 15.55
CA SER A 303 8.26 -5.93 14.65
C SER A 303 8.70 -5.80 13.19
N ILE A 304 9.84 -5.12 12.95
CA ILE A 304 10.43 -5.02 11.61
C ILE A 304 10.84 -6.42 11.12
N CYS A 305 11.61 -7.16 11.90
CA CYS A 305 12.09 -8.50 11.54
C CYS A 305 10.94 -9.48 11.24
N ILE A 306 9.90 -9.52 12.09
CA ILE A 306 8.71 -10.37 11.89
C ILE A 306 8.01 -9.99 10.59
N THR A 307 7.85 -8.69 10.31
CA THR A 307 7.19 -8.22 9.09
C THR A 307 8.03 -8.53 7.85
N GLN A 308 9.35 -8.35 7.90
CA GLN A 308 10.25 -8.73 6.81
C GLN A 308 10.21 -10.24 6.56
N ALA A 309 10.25 -11.06 7.61
CA ALA A 309 10.15 -12.52 7.51
C ALA A 309 8.81 -12.95 6.90
N PHE A 310 7.70 -12.35 7.34
CA PHE A 310 6.38 -12.59 6.76
C PHE A 310 6.31 -12.27 5.26
N MET A 311 6.86 -11.12 4.85
CA MET A 311 6.92 -10.72 3.44
C MET A 311 7.83 -11.65 2.62
N MET A 312 8.99 -12.02 3.15
CA MET A 312 9.91 -12.96 2.50
C MET A 312 9.29 -14.34 2.34
N TRP A 313 8.59 -14.84 3.36
CA TRP A 313 7.85 -16.09 3.27
C TRP A 313 6.79 -16.06 2.18
N LYS A 314 6.03 -14.97 2.06
CA LYS A 314 5.08 -14.78 0.95
C LYS A 314 5.77 -14.74 -0.41
N PHE A 315 6.88 -14.04 -0.51
CA PHE A 315 7.67 -13.94 -1.74
C PHE A 315 8.23 -15.30 -2.18
N ILE A 316 8.83 -16.07 -1.26
CA ILE A 316 9.36 -17.40 -1.55
C ILE A 316 8.23 -18.33 -2.01
N ASN A 317 7.09 -18.34 -1.31
CA ASN A 317 5.93 -19.13 -1.73
C ASN A 317 5.43 -18.75 -3.12
N PHE A 318 5.41 -17.46 -3.45
CA PHE A 318 5.06 -16.97 -4.78
C PHE A 318 6.05 -17.44 -5.84
N GLN A 319 7.36 -17.31 -5.58
CA GLN A 319 8.41 -17.73 -6.52
C GLN A 319 8.43 -19.25 -6.72
N LEU A 320 8.23 -20.03 -5.65
CA LEU A 320 8.11 -21.50 -5.73
C LEU A 320 6.89 -21.95 -6.52
N ARG A 321 5.76 -21.23 -6.41
CA ARG A 321 4.57 -21.50 -7.26
C ARG A 321 4.89 -21.25 -8.72
N ARG A 322 5.44 -20.07 -9.04
CA ARG A 322 5.83 -19.69 -10.40
C ARG A 322 6.84 -20.67 -11.01
N TRP A 323 7.83 -21.10 -10.23
CA TRP A 323 8.82 -22.08 -10.69
C TRP A 323 8.18 -23.45 -10.98
N ARG A 324 7.33 -23.97 -10.08
CA ARG A 324 6.60 -25.22 -10.31
C ARG A 324 5.73 -25.17 -11.57
N GLU A 325 5.05 -24.05 -11.81
CA GLU A 325 4.27 -23.85 -13.02
C GLU A 325 5.17 -23.92 -14.26
N HIS A 326 6.26 -23.14 -14.32
CA HIS A 326 7.20 -23.19 -15.45
C HIS A 326 7.84 -24.57 -15.66
N SER A 327 8.21 -25.28 -14.59
CA SER A 327 8.77 -26.64 -14.68
C SER A 327 7.74 -27.66 -15.17
N THR A 328 6.46 -27.51 -14.80
CA THR A 328 5.38 -28.37 -15.30
C THR A 328 5.12 -28.13 -16.79
N PHE A 329 5.30 -26.90 -17.27
CA PHE A 329 5.21 -26.57 -18.70
C PHE A 329 6.43 -27.02 -19.53
N GLN A 330 7.61 -27.15 -18.90
CA GLN A 330 8.85 -27.59 -19.56
C GLN A 330 9.11 -29.10 -19.46
N ALA A 331 8.33 -29.84 -18.66
CA ALA A 331 8.40 -31.30 -18.64
C ALA A 331 8.00 -31.83 -20.04
N PRO A 332 8.88 -32.57 -20.75
CA PRO A 332 8.48 -33.19 -22.01
C PRO A 332 7.30 -34.11 -21.73
N ALA A 333 6.22 -33.96 -22.50
CA ALA A 333 5.11 -34.90 -22.48
C ALA A 333 5.71 -36.30 -22.68
N VAL A 334 5.79 -37.08 -21.60
CA VAL A 334 6.19 -38.48 -21.69
C VAL A 334 5.21 -39.10 -22.66
N LYS A 335 5.67 -39.39 -23.88
CA LYS A 335 4.91 -40.07 -24.90
C LYS A 335 4.45 -41.37 -24.26
N LYS A 336 3.19 -41.43 -23.80
CA LYS A 336 2.55 -42.71 -23.48
C LYS A 336 2.65 -43.51 -24.78
N LYS A 337 3.51 -44.53 -24.77
CA LYS A 337 3.61 -45.50 -25.88
C LYS A 337 2.19 -45.97 -26.18
N PRO A 338 1.73 -45.94 -27.45
CA PRO A 338 0.47 -46.57 -27.79
C PRO A 338 0.64 -48.07 -27.59
N THR A 339 0.02 -48.62 -26.56
CA THR A 339 -0.21 -50.07 -26.45
C THR A 339 -1.15 -50.46 -27.58
N VAL A 340 -0.59 -51.08 -28.62
CA VAL A 340 -1.34 -51.76 -29.66
C VAL A 340 -2.01 -52.96 -29.01
N THR A 341 -3.33 -52.96 -28.94
CA THR A 341 -4.10 -54.20 -28.75
C THR A 341 -5.24 -54.18 -29.76
N LYS A 342 -5.00 -54.92 -30.86
CA LYS A 342 -6.04 -55.31 -31.82
C LYS A 342 -7.05 -56.20 -31.11
N GLY A 343 -8.34 -55.98 -31.36
CA GLY A 343 -9.31 -57.07 -31.41
C GLY A 343 -10.60 -56.88 -30.63
N ARG A 344 -11.65 -56.55 -31.41
CA ARG A 344 -12.97 -57.23 -31.42
C ARG A 344 -14.08 -56.72 -30.46
N SER A 345 -15.02 -56.02 -31.11
CA SER A 345 -16.49 -55.97 -30.95
C SER A 345 -17.15 -56.31 -29.60
N SER A 346 -18.07 -55.44 -29.15
CA SER A 346 -19.53 -55.70 -29.03
C SER A 346 -20.22 -54.94 -27.87
N ARG A 347 -21.25 -54.18 -28.23
CA ARG A 347 -22.52 -53.87 -27.53
C ARG A 347 -22.58 -53.30 -26.09
N LYS A 348 -23.15 -52.08 -26.03
CA LYS A 348 -24.44 -51.68 -25.39
C LYS A 348 -24.65 -51.84 -23.85
N GLY A 349 -25.01 -50.73 -23.19
CA GLY A 349 -25.69 -50.67 -21.87
C GLY A 349 -25.14 -49.54 -20.96
N THR A 350 -25.73 -48.33 -20.93
CA THR A 350 -26.78 -47.81 -20.00
C THR A 350 -26.30 -47.42 -18.59
N GLU A 351 -26.30 -46.10 -18.35
CA GLU A 351 -26.59 -45.30 -17.13
C GLU A 351 -25.89 -45.46 -15.77
N ASN A 352 -25.81 -44.27 -15.12
CA ASN A 352 -25.60 -43.95 -13.69
C ASN A 352 -24.15 -44.10 -13.19
N GLY A 353 -23.50 -43.11 -12.57
CA GLY A 353 -23.99 -41.95 -11.83
C GLY A 353 -23.24 -41.91 -10.49
N VAL A 354 -22.70 -40.74 -10.15
CA VAL A 354 -22.30 -40.23 -8.81
C VAL A 354 -20.84 -39.77 -8.70
N ASN A 355 -20.77 -38.45 -8.58
CA ASN A 355 -19.65 -37.58 -8.24
C ASN A 355 -19.09 -37.84 -6.84
N GLY A 356 -17.80 -37.55 -6.66
CA GLY A 356 -17.14 -37.28 -5.39
C GLY A 356 -16.16 -36.13 -5.53
N THR A 357 -16.70 -34.91 -5.50
CA THR A 357 -16.03 -33.61 -5.62
C THR A 357 -15.11 -33.28 -4.45
N VAL A 358 -13.86 -32.89 -4.74
CA VAL A 358 -13.10 -31.91 -3.95
C VAL A 358 -12.37 -30.98 -4.91
N THR A 359 -12.97 -29.82 -5.19
CA THR A 359 -12.28 -28.69 -5.81
C THR A 359 -12.48 -27.47 -4.92
N SER A 360 -11.43 -27.09 -4.19
CA SER A 360 -11.33 -25.81 -3.52
C SER A 360 -10.19 -24.99 -4.12
N ASN A 361 -10.58 -23.85 -4.69
CA ASN A 361 -9.82 -22.60 -4.85
C ASN A 361 -8.77 -22.46 -5.97
N GLY A 362 -9.07 -21.47 -6.82
CA GLY A 362 -8.06 -20.54 -7.33
C GLY A 362 -7.42 -20.90 -8.65
N ALA A 363 -8.20 -20.81 -9.73
CA ALA A 363 -7.71 -20.90 -11.10
C ALA A 363 -6.76 -19.74 -11.43
N ASP A 364 -5.46 -19.96 -11.20
CA ASP A 364 -4.39 -19.32 -11.94
C ASP A 364 -3.84 -20.37 -12.92
N SER A 365 -4.30 -20.32 -14.17
CA SER A 365 -3.60 -20.87 -15.34
C SER A 365 -4.11 -20.20 -16.62
N PRO A 366 -3.23 -19.73 -17.53
CA PRO A 366 -3.64 -19.15 -18.78
C PRO A 366 -4.15 -20.25 -19.72
N ARG A 367 -5.44 -20.17 -20.06
CA ARG A 367 -6.06 -21.04 -21.07
C ARG A 367 -5.59 -20.57 -22.45
N ASN A 368 -4.61 -21.27 -23.03
CA ASN A 368 -4.09 -20.94 -24.35
C ASN A 368 -5.12 -21.25 -25.44
N ARG A 369 -5.31 -20.29 -26.35
CA ARG A 369 -6.19 -20.39 -27.51
C ARG A 369 -5.51 -21.31 -28.53
N LYS A 370 -6.16 -22.40 -28.94
CA LYS A 370 -5.72 -23.22 -30.08
C LYS A 370 -5.63 -22.31 -31.31
N GLU A 371 -4.43 -22.11 -31.84
CA GLU A 371 -4.27 -21.66 -33.22
C GLU A 371 -4.95 -22.71 -34.11
N LYS A 372 -5.93 -22.27 -34.90
CA LYS A 372 -6.42 -23.04 -36.02
C LYS A 372 -5.41 -22.85 -37.15
N SER A 373 -4.78 -23.95 -37.55
CA SER A 373 -4.08 -24.06 -38.82
C SER A 373 -5.04 -23.75 -39.98
N SER A 374 -4.60 -22.90 -40.89
CA SER A 374 -5.00 -22.90 -42.30
C SER A 374 -3.75 -22.75 -43.13
#